data_AF-A0A934NDK2-F1
#
_entry.id   AF-A0A934NDK2-F1
#
_cell.length_a   1.000
_cell.length_b   1.000
_cell.length_c   1.000
_cell.angle_alpha   90.00
_cell.angle_beta   90.00
_cell.angle_gamma   90.00
#
_symmetry.space_group_name_H-M   'P 1'
#
loop_
_entity.id
_entity.type
_entity.pdbx_description
1 polymer ?
#
loop_
_entity_poly.entity_id
_entity_poly.type
_entity_poly.pdbx_seq_one_letter_code
_entity_poly.pdbx_strand_id
1 'polypeptide(L)'
;MALPINGTAEGAWEAIRELKARSARRPKETASDLNHIFRAGSPPEGLDDRYQGMLVMTTQGPLDGLARRLTSMWMPWLGKRFDRQAGAGDNLMVPAATAAARFVWPRYRFRPAGEGVLSAFDFRTYLAPGLSDPDRVVLKIDYDLDLNPRFLIRSILDELVMVGPQTYLGKVHMRRAGSWKLVGYFALRPSRPAVSQPDELRIWESGDVAEEPQPAPRRRQSRRSRTETGPA
;
A
#
# COMPACT_ATOMS: atom_id res chain seq x y z
N MET A 1 -4.81 6.34 -24.88
CA MET A 1 -5.85 5.92 -23.94
C MET A 1 -5.17 5.06 -22.89
N ALA A 2 -4.78 5.63 -21.73
CA ALA A 2 -4.16 4.87 -20.66
C ALA A 2 -5.29 4.30 -19.79
N LEU A 3 -5.63 3.04 -20.05
CA LEU A 3 -6.53 2.22 -19.23
C LEU A 3 -5.93 2.04 -17.83
N PRO A 4 -6.70 1.63 -16.80
CA PRO A 4 -6.12 1.08 -15.57
C PRO A 4 -5.05 0.04 -15.94
N ILE A 5 -4.00 -0.09 -15.13
CA ILE A 5 -2.90 -0.98 -15.46
C ILE A 5 -3.41 -2.42 -15.30
N ASN A 6 -3.91 -2.97 -16.41
CA ASN A 6 -4.41 -4.33 -16.49
C ASN A 6 -3.24 -5.31 -16.39
N GLY A 7 -3.37 -6.34 -15.57
CA GLY A 7 -2.33 -7.36 -15.38
C GLY A 7 -2.19 -7.81 -13.94
N THR A 8 -1.05 -8.40 -13.62
CA THR A 8 -0.72 -8.81 -12.25
C THR A 8 -0.29 -7.61 -11.40
N ALA A 9 -0.30 -7.77 -10.07
CA ALA A 9 0.23 -6.74 -9.17
C ALA A 9 1.68 -6.36 -9.50
N GLU A 10 2.50 -7.34 -9.87
CA GLU A 10 3.88 -7.08 -10.27
C GLU A 10 3.96 -6.31 -11.59
N GLY A 11 3.16 -6.67 -12.59
CA GLY A 11 3.11 -5.93 -13.85
C GLY A 11 2.67 -4.48 -13.67
N ALA A 12 1.69 -4.23 -12.79
CA ALA A 12 1.26 -2.88 -12.46
C ALA A 12 2.35 -2.05 -11.76
N TRP A 13 3.05 -2.65 -10.80
CA TRP A 13 4.18 -2.01 -10.12
C TRP A 13 5.33 -1.71 -11.10
N GLU A 14 5.64 -2.64 -11.98
CA GLU A 14 6.69 -2.51 -13.00
C GLU A 14 6.41 -1.40 -14.00
N ALA A 15 5.17 -1.29 -14.47
CA ALA A 15 4.76 -0.18 -15.33
C ALA A 15 5.00 1.19 -14.66
N ILE A 16 4.68 1.34 -13.37
CA ILE A 16 4.97 2.58 -12.64
C ILE A 16 6.49 2.80 -12.46
N ARG A 17 7.26 1.73 -12.25
CA ARG A 17 8.73 1.79 -12.16
C ARG A 17 9.36 2.27 -13.47
N GLU A 18 8.85 1.84 -14.62
CA GLU A 18 9.26 2.32 -15.93
C GLU A 18 8.91 3.81 -16.14
N LEU A 19 7.71 4.24 -15.70
CA LEU A 19 7.33 5.66 -15.69
C LEU A 19 8.30 6.50 -14.85
N LYS A 20 8.67 6.03 -13.66
CA LYS A 20 9.70 6.66 -12.83
C LYS A 20 11.01 6.82 -13.60
N ALA A 21 11.50 5.75 -14.24
CA ALA A 21 12.74 5.80 -15.02
C ALA A 21 12.65 6.79 -16.20
N ARG A 22 11.49 6.89 -16.85
CA ARG A 22 11.23 7.81 -17.96
C ARG A 22 11.12 9.27 -17.52
N SER A 23 10.67 9.54 -16.29
CA SER A 23 10.46 10.89 -15.75
C SER A 23 11.70 11.78 -15.84
N ALA A 24 12.91 11.20 -15.74
CA ALA A 24 14.16 11.93 -15.81
C ALA A 24 14.40 12.58 -17.19
N ARG A 25 13.92 11.94 -18.27
CA ARG A 25 14.09 12.39 -19.66
C ARG A 25 12.86 13.10 -20.18
N ARG A 26 11.67 12.70 -19.74
CA ARG A 26 10.39 13.21 -20.25
C ARG A 26 9.41 13.57 -19.12
N PRO A 27 9.74 14.55 -18.26
CA PRO A 27 8.97 14.83 -17.06
C PRO A 27 7.53 15.29 -17.36
N LYS A 28 7.32 16.12 -18.38
CA LYS A 28 5.98 16.61 -18.74
C LYS A 28 5.07 15.49 -19.27
N GLU A 29 5.57 14.70 -20.22
CA GLU A 29 4.84 13.53 -20.76
C GLU A 29 4.56 12.52 -19.64
N THR A 30 5.55 12.23 -18.79
CA THR A 30 5.39 11.28 -17.69
C THR A 30 4.36 11.77 -16.67
N ALA A 31 4.35 13.07 -16.33
CA ALA A 31 3.35 13.64 -15.43
C ALA A 31 1.94 13.58 -16.04
N SER A 32 1.81 13.78 -17.36
CA SER A 32 0.55 13.62 -18.08
C SER A 32 0.05 12.17 -18.04
N ASP A 33 0.93 11.20 -18.32
CA ASP A 33 0.59 9.78 -18.30
C ASP A 33 0.22 9.31 -16.90
N LEU A 34 0.95 9.73 -15.87
CA LEU A 34 0.61 9.46 -14.47
C LEU A 34 -0.74 10.07 -14.09
N ASN A 35 -1.05 11.27 -14.57
CA ASN A 35 -2.37 11.88 -14.35
C ASN A 35 -3.49 11.08 -15.01
N HIS A 36 -3.29 10.60 -16.24
CA HIS A 36 -4.27 9.75 -16.91
C HIS A 36 -4.50 8.44 -16.15
N ILE A 37 -3.44 7.77 -15.70
CA ILE A 37 -3.54 6.55 -14.89
C ILE A 37 -4.25 6.83 -13.57
N PHE A 38 -3.90 7.94 -12.89
CA PHE A 38 -4.54 8.35 -11.64
C PHE A 38 -6.04 8.58 -11.81
N ARG A 39 -6.45 9.31 -12.86
CA ARG A 39 -7.87 9.59 -13.13
C ARG A 39 -8.68 8.33 -13.48
N ALA A 40 -8.02 7.29 -14.00
CA ALA A 40 -8.64 6.00 -14.28
C ALA A 40 -8.71 5.08 -13.04
N GLY A 41 -8.03 5.45 -11.95
CA GLY A 41 -8.05 4.69 -10.70
C GLY A 41 -9.37 4.81 -9.94
N SER A 42 -9.55 3.90 -8.99
CA SER A 42 -10.68 3.89 -8.06
C SER A 42 -10.23 4.27 -6.64
N PRO A 43 -11.14 4.74 -5.76
CA PRO A 43 -10.83 4.87 -4.34
C PRO A 43 -10.26 3.56 -3.77
N PRO A 44 -9.16 3.59 -3.00
CA PRO A 44 -8.63 2.41 -2.32
C PRO A 44 -9.66 1.81 -1.36
N GLU A 45 -9.75 0.48 -1.35
CA GLU A 45 -10.55 -0.28 -0.38
C GLU A 45 -9.61 -1.04 0.57
N GLY A 46 -9.95 -1.07 1.85
CA GLY A 46 -9.30 -1.97 2.80
C GLY A 46 -7.82 -1.71 3.08
N LEU A 47 -7.33 -0.48 2.95
CA LEU A 47 -5.93 -0.16 3.30
C LEU A 47 -5.68 -0.39 4.78
N ASP A 48 -4.78 -1.31 5.10
CA ASP A 48 -4.39 -1.65 6.46
C ASP A 48 -2.96 -2.19 6.47
N ASP A 49 -2.25 -1.98 7.58
CA ASP A 49 -0.84 -2.38 7.75
C ASP A 49 0.14 -1.65 6.79
N ARG A 50 1.33 -2.23 6.56
CA ARG A 50 2.44 -1.58 5.85
C ARG A 50 2.34 -1.71 4.34
N TYR A 51 2.67 -0.61 3.69
CA TYR A 51 2.83 -0.49 2.25
C TYR A 51 4.21 0.06 1.96
N GLN A 52 4.95 -0.62 1.09
CA GLN A 52 6.21 -0.11 0.57
C GLN A 52 5.96 0.97 -0.49
N GLY A 53 6.79 2.01 -0.45
CA GLY A 53 6.65 3.22 -1.24
C GLY A 53 7.69 3.38 -2.32
N MET A 54 7.29 4.07 -3.39
CA MET A 54 8.18 4.55 -4.44
C MET A 54 7.83 5.99 -4.78
N LEU A 55 8.74 6.94 -4.52
CA LEU A 55 8.62 8.27 -5.13
C LEU A 55 8.83 8.10 -6.64
N VAL A 56 7.82 8.45 -7.42
CA VAL A 56 7.81 8.27 -8.89
C VAL A 56 8.46 9.48 -9.55
N MET A 57 7.99 10.69 -9.23
CA MET A 57 8.59 11.93 -9.71
C MET A 57 8.15 13.15 -8.90
N THR A 58 8.88 14.25 -9.02
CA THR A 58 8.44 15.59 -8.58
C THR A 58 8.09 16.46 -9.80
N THR A 59 7.05 17.29 -9.69
CA THR A 59 6.47 18.05 -10.82
C THR A 59 6.98 19.48 -10.94
N GLN A 60 7.61 20.02 -9.90
CA GLN A 60 8.24 21.33 -9.97
C GLN A 60 9.61 21.18 -10.61
N GLY A 61 9.83 21.94 -11.70
CA GLY A 61 11.04 21.93 -12.51
C GLY A 61 12.32 22.31 -11.75
N PRO A 62 13.44 22.52 -12.46
CA PRO A 62 14.81 22.49 -11.95
C PRO A 62 15.20 23.73 -11.12
N LEU A 63 14.37 24.16 -10.17
CA LEU A 63 14.85 24.95 -9.05
C LEU A 63 15.66 24.03 -8.14
N ASP A 64 16.94 24.08 -8.45
CA ASP A 64 18.12 23.61 -7.77
C ASP A 64 18.45 22.13 -7.91
N GLY A 65 19.49 21.86 -8.70
CA GLY A 65 20.24 20.60 -8.61
C GLY A 65 20.66 20.28 -7.16
N LEU A 66 20.74 21.30 -6.29
CA LEU A 66 20.86 21.17 -4.84
C LEU A 66 19.60 20.58 -4.19
N ALA A 67 18.39 21.03 -4.54
CA ALA A 67 17.13 20.46 -4.05
C ALA A 67 16.90 19.02 -4.55
N ARG A 68 17.37 18.68 -5.76
CA ARG A 68 17.32 17.30 -6.33
C ARG A 68 18.37 16.36 -5.71
N ARG A 69 19.59 16.87 -5.43
CA ARG A 69 20.61 16.17 -4.63
C ARG A 69 20.18 16.00 -3.17
N LEU A 70 19.58 17.03 -2.58
CA LEU A 70 19.01 16.96 -1.25
C LEU A 70 17.86 15.96 -1.25
N THR A 71 16.83 16.08 -2.09
CA THR A 71 15.70 15.11 -2.11
C THR A 71 16.11 13.66 -2.38
N SER A 72 17.13 13.39 -3.19
CA SER A 72 17.64 12.01 -3.42
C SER A 72 18.53 11.48 -2.28
N MET A 73 19.21 12.34 -1.51
CA MET A 73 19.95 11.97 -0.30
C MET A 73 19.11 12.06 0.99
N TRP A 74 17.94 12.72 0.96
CA TRP A 74 17.23 13.21 2.14
C TRP A 74 15.82 12.63 2.37
N MET A 75 15.29 11.84 1.44
CA MET A 75 14.00 11.16 1.66
C MET A 75 14.15 9.65 1.73
N PRO A 76 14.66 9.10 2.86
CA PRO A 76 14.71 7.67 3.12
C PRO A 76 13.32 7.14 3.52
N TRP A 77 12.33 7.51 2.72
CA TRP A 77 10.94 7.12 2.86
C TRP A 77 10.79 5.69 2.33
N LEU A 78 10.34 4.80 3.21
CA LEU A 78 10.11 3.39 2.91
C LEU A 78 8.68 3.13 2.44
N GLY A 79 7.74 4.00 2.80
CA GLY A 79 6.33 3.82 2.49
C GLY A 79 5.42 4.35 3.59
N LYS A 80 4.24 3.74 3.74
CA LYS A 80 3.23 4.17 4.71
C LYS A 80 2.66 2.96 5.44
N ARG A 81 2.21 3.17 6.66
CA ARG A 81 1.36 2.23 7.39
C ARG A 81 -0.02 2.85 7.56
N PHE A 82 -1.06 2.10 7.29
CA PHE A 82 -2.44 2.52 7.47
C PHE A 82 -3.06 1.76 8.64
N ASP A 83 -3.97 2.43 9.33
CA ASP A 83 -4.91 1.84 10.28
C ASP A 83 -6.31 2.14 9.76
N ARG A 84 -6.96 1.11 9.22
CA ARG A 84 -8.29 1.24 8.63
C ARG A 84 -9.34 1.64 9.65
N GLN A 85 -9.25 1.10 10.87
CA GLN A 85 -10.25 1.33 11.91
C GLN A 85 -10.17 2.75 12.45
N ALA A 86 -8.96 3.28 12.62
CA ALA A 86 -8.73 4.64 13.08
C ALA A 86 -8.91 5.70 12.00
N GLY A 87 -8.95 5.32 10.71
CA GLY A 87 -8.93 6.28 9.60
C GLY A 87 -7.66 7.12 9.62
N ALA A 88 -6.51 6.48 9.88
CA ALA A 88 -5.26 7.16 10.15
C ALA A 88 -4.05 6.32 9.70
N GLY A 89 -2.84 6.82 9.94
CA GLY A 89 -1.62 6.10 9.68
C GLY A 89 -0.37 6.96 9.85
N ASP A 90 0.77 6.42 9.44
CA ASP A 90 2.07 7.10 9.51
C ASP A 90 2.97 6.75 8.30
N ASN A 91 3.99 7.57 8.07
CA ASN A 91 5.05 7.27 7.11
C ASN A 91 6.14 6.42 7.76
N LEU A 92 6.64 5.46 6.99
CA LEU A 92 7.74 4.59 7.35
C LEU A 92 9.04 5.13 6.76
N MET A 93 10.10 5.12 7.58
CA MET A 93 11.38 5.76 7.29
C MET A 93 12.53 4.87 7.75
N VAL A 94 13.68 4.96 7.08
CA VAL A 94 14.91 4.30 7.58
C VAL A 94 15.48 5.06 8.80
N PRO A 95 16.30 4.41 9.66
CA PRO A 95 16.88 5.05 10.84
C PRO A 95 17.70 6.32 10.56
N ALA A 96 18.41 6.33 9.43
CA ALA A 96 19.24 7.46 8.99
C ALA A 96 18.43 8.76 8.77
N ALA A 97 17.10 8.67 8.61
CA ALA A 97 16.21 9.83 8.50
C ALA A 97 16.33 10.79 9.69
N THR A 98 16.61 10.25 10.89
CA THR A 98 16.70 11.02 12.13
C THR A 98 17.82 12.06 12.09
N ALA A 99 18.98 11.72 11.51
CA ALA A 99 20.12 12.62 11.43
C ALA A 99 19.77 13.87 10.62
N ALA A 100 19.15 13.67 9.45
CA ALA A 100 18.79 14.79 8.60
C ALA A 100 17.58 15.58 9.14
N ALA A 101 16.62 14.90 9.76
CA ALA A 101 15.48 15.57 10.38
C ALA A 101 15.88 16.47 11.55
N ARG A 102 16.99 16.22 12.25
CA ARG A 102 17.46 17.10 13.33
C ARG A 102 17.82 18.52 12.84
N PHE A 103 18.18 18.68 11.57
CA PHE A 103 18.48 20.00 11.00
C PHE A 103 17.22 20.79 10.62
N VAL A 104 16.18 20.10 10.15
CA VAL A 104 14.95 20.75 9.65
C VAL A 104 13.85 20.81 10.71
N TRP A 105 13.77 19.79 11.56
CA TRP A 105 12.79 19.64 12.63
C TRP A 105 13.47 19.16 13.94
N PRO A 106 14.28 20.00 14.60
CA PRO A 106 15.11 19.61 15.75
C PRO A 106 14.30 19.04 16.94
N ARG A 107 13.03 19.47 17.06
CA ARG A 107 12.09 19.03 18.10
C ARG A 107 11.25 17.81 17.70
N TYR A 108 11.24 17.41 16.43
CA TYR A 108 10.47 16.26 16.00
C TYR A 108 11.14 14.95 16.44
N ARG A 109 10.32 13.96 16.78
CA ARG A 109 10.77 12.65 17.25
C ARG A 109 10.11 11.56 16.43
N PHE A 110 10.94 10.74 15.83
CA PHE A 110 10.53 9.51 15.15
C PHE A 110 10.22 8.45 16.22
N ARG A 111 9.28 7.56 15.94
CA ARG A 111 8.94 6.45 16.84
C ARG A 111 9.37 5.12 16.24
N PRO A 112 9.94 4.18 17.00
CA PRO A 112 10.23 2.85 16.50
C PRO A 112 8.97 2.19 15.92
N ALA A 113 9.11 1.55 14.76
CA ALA A 113 8.05 0.79 14.11
C ALA A 113 8.48 -0.66 13.87
N GLY A 114 9.41 -1.21 14.65
CA GLY A 114 9.91 -2.58 14.51
C GLY A 114 10.86 -2.78 13.31
N GLU A 115 11.65 -3.87 13.34
CA GLU A 115 12.58 -4.26 12.25
C GLU A 115 13.56 -3.17 11.79
N GLY A 116 13.99 -2.29 12.70
CA GLY A 116 14.84 -1.16 12.35
C GLY A 116 14.15 -0.11 11.47
N VAL A 117 12.81 -0.10 11.41
CA VAL A 117 12.01 0.93 10.73
C VAL A 117 11.55 1.97 11.75
N LEU A 118 11.48 3.22 11.31
CA LEU A 118 10.91 4.32 12.06
C LEU A 118 9.57 4.75 11.47
N SER A 119 8.62 5.09 12.34
CA SER A 119 7.39 5.80 11.98
C SER A 119 7.55 7.30 12.21
N ALA A 120 6.96 8.08 11.32
CA ALA A 120 6.94 9.54 11.35
C ALA A 120 5.75 10.08 10.57
N PHE A 121 5.44 11.36 10.82
CA PHE A 121 4.43 12.15 10.14
C PHE A 121 3.08 11.44 10.08
N ASP A 122 2.35 11.50 11.19
CA ASP A 122 1.02 10.91 11.27
C ASP A 122 0.08 11.60 10.29
N PHE A 123 -0.92 10.88 9.83
CA PHE A 123 -1.92 11.42 8.94
C PHE A 123 -3.29 10.87 9.29
N ARG A 124 -4.31 11.62 8.86
CA ARG A 124 -5.71 11.18 8.82
C ARG A 124 -6.08 10.82 7.40
N THR A 125 -6.99 9.86 7.25
CA THR A 125 -7.51 9.45 5.96
C THR A 125 -9.01 9.63 5.87
N TYR A 126 -9.49 10.04 4.69
CA TYR A 126 -10.91 10.20 4.40
C TYR A 126 -11.15 10.23 2.89
N LEU A 127 -12.34 9.83 2.45
CA LEU A 127 -12.73 9.94 1.04
C LEU A 127 -13.27 11.34 0.76
N ALA A 128 -12.78 11.97 -0.31
CA ALA A 128 -13.26 13.27 -0.77
C ALA A 128 -12.95 13.47 -2.26
N PRO A 129 -13.56 14.48 -2.92
CA PRO A 129 -13.18 14.90 -4.27
C PRO A 129 -11.69 15.26 -4.39
N GLY A 130 -11.08 14.94 -5.53
CA GLY A 130 -9.71 15.32 -5.85
C GLY A 130 -9.51 16.84 -5.92
N LEU A 131 -8.32 17.32 -5.58
CA LEU A 131 -7.91 18.73 -5.65
C LEU A 131 -7.70 19.16 -7.11
N SER A 132 -7.03 18.31 -7.88
CA SER A 132 -6.78 18.55 -9.31
C SER A 132 -7.88 17.95 -10.20
N ASP A 133 -8.62 16.97 -9.68
CA ASP A 133 -9.64 16.19 -10.39
C ASP A 133 -10.90 16.10 -9.52
N PRO A 134 -11.68 17.19 -9.38
CA PRO A 134 -12.83 17.25 -8.48
C PRO A 134 -13.97 16.32 -8.90
N ASP A 135 -13.95 15.82 -10.14
CA ASP A 135 -14.87 14.80 -10.65
C ASP A 135 -14.51 13.37 -10.19
N ARG A 136 -13.43 13.19 -9.42
CA ARG A 136 -12.95 11.90 -8.92
C ARG A 136 -12.99 11.87 -7.40
N VAL A 137 -13.48 10.78 -6.83
CA VAL A 137 -13.33 10.49 -5.40
C VAL A 137 -11.98 9.81 -5.19
N VAL A 138 -11.23 10.27 -4.20
CA VAL A 138 -9.90 9.77 -3.85
C VAL A 138 -9.79 9.60 -2.34
N LEU A 139 -8.87 8.75 -1.89
CA LEU A 139 -8.49 8.75 -0.48
C LEU A 139 -7.51 9.90 -0.22
N LYS A 140 -7.88 10.79 0.69
CA LYS A 140 -7.02 11.84 1.21
C LYS A 140 -6.12 11.28 2.29
N ILE A 141 -4.88 11.76 2.34
CA ILE A 141 -3.92 11.51 3.40
C ILE A 141 -3.47 12.88 3.89
N ASP A 142 -4.07 13.32 4.99
CA ASP A 142 -3.99 14.67 5.50
C ASP A 142 -3.02 14.77 6.69
N TYR A 143 -1.98 15.58 6.52
CA TYR A 143 -0.91 15.78 7.49
C TYR A 143 -1.10 17.00 8.38
N ASP A 144 -2.19 17.78 8.24
CA ASP A 144 -2.45 18.94 9.09
C ASP A 144 -2.89 18.49 10.50
N LEU A 145 -1.91 18.03 11.26
CA LEU A 145 -2.01 17.56 12.64
C LEU A 145 -1.04 18.37 13.50
N ASP A 146 -1.44 18.74 14.71
CA ASP A 146 -0.59 19.55 15.59
C ASP A 146 0.68 18.83 16.05
N LEU A 147 0.65 17.49 16.09
CA LEU A 147 1.83 16.67 16.38
C LEU A 147 2.89 16.74 15.25
N ASN A 148 2.50 17.10 14.04
CA ASN A 148 3.40 17.18 12.91
C ASN A 148 4.15 18.52 12.88
N PRO A 149 5.40 18.54 12.39
CA PRO A 149 6.14 19.78 12.26
C PRO A 149 5.41 20.78 11.34
N ARG A 150 5.26 22.01 11.83
CA ARG A 150 4.61 23.09 11.06
C ARG A 150 5.35 23.44 9.77
N PHE A 151 6.68 23.38 9.79
CA PHE A 151 7.48 23.63 8.60
C PHE A 151 7.32 22.45 7.62
N LEU A 152 6.65 22.72 6.49
CA LEU A 152 6.37 21.80 5.37
C LEU A 152 5.32 20.71 5.65
N ILE A 153 5.48 19.86 6.67
CA ILE A 153 4.68 18.62 6.80
C ILE A 153 3.18 18.90 6.89
N ARG A 154 2.76 19.82 7.74
CA ARG A 154 1.33 20.21 7.88
C ARG A 154 0.72 20.90 6.65
N SER A 155 1.54 21.22 5.66
CA SER A 155 1.10 21.80 4.39
C SER A 155 1.03 20.75 3.29
N ILE A 156 1.20 19.46 3.59
CA ILE A 156 1.11 18.36 2.63
C ILE A 156 -0.29 17.74 2.72
N LEU A 157 -0.84 17.40 1.56
CA LEU A 157 -2.03 16.56 1.41
C LEU A 157 -1.73 15.58 0.28
N ASP A 158 -1.73 14.28 0.57
CA ASP A 158 -1.65 13.29 -0.50
C ASP A 158 -3.07 12.86 -0.93
N GLU A 159 -3.19 12.49 -2.20
CA GLU A 159 -4.37 11.83 -2.75
C GLU A 159 -3.97 10.47 -3.27
N LEU A 160 -4.76 9.44 -3.02
CA LEU A 160 -4.42 8.06 -3.36
C LEU A 160 -5.60 7.37 -4.07
N VAL A 161 -5.27 6.63 -5.12
CA VAL A 161 -6.18 5.75 -5.87
C VAL A 161 -5.55 4.39 -6.10
N MET A 162 -6.37 3.36 -6.24
CA MET A 162 -5.96 2.04 -6.73
C MET A 162 -5.96 2.04 -8.25
N VAL A 163 -4.84 1.67 -8.86
CA VAL A 163 -4.63 1.74 -10.34
C VAL A 163 -4.41 0.37 -10.97
N GLY A 164 -4.30 -0.67 -10.15
CA GLY A 164 -4.16 -2.06 -10.53
C GLY A 164 -4.18 -2.95 -9.28
N PRO A 165 -4.13 -4.29 -9.43
CA PRO A 165 -4.16 -5.20 -8.28
C PRO A 165 -3.06 -4.85 -7.27
N GLN A 166 -3.47 -4.56 -6.03
CA GLN A 166 -2.56 -4.21 -4.93
C GLN A 166 -1.55 -3.09 -5.26
N THR A 167 -1.89 -2.22 -6.21
CA THR A 167 -1.00 -1.17 -6.73
C THR A 167 -1.74 0.15 -6.68
N TYR A 168 -1.14 1.10 -5.98
CA TYR A 168 -1.75 2.40 -5.70
C TYR A 168 -0.86 3.51 -6.25
N LEU A 169 -1.49 4.53 -6.82
CA LEU A 169 -0.83 5.72 -7.30
C LEU A 169 -1.33 6.92 -6.52
N GLY A 170 -0.39 7.71 -6.03
CA GLY A 170 -0.66 8.88 -5.24
C GLY A 170 -0.13 10.17 -5.85
N LYS A 171 -0.84 11.26 -5.59
CA LYS A 171 -0.42 12.64 -5.85
C LYS A 171 -0.01 13.27 -4.54
N VAL A 172 1.07 14.04 -4.56
CA VAL A 172 1.50 14.87 -3.43
C VAL A 172 1.13 16.30 -3.74
N HIS A 173 0.26 16.91 -2.94
CA HIS A 173 -0.04 18.32 -3.00
C HIS A 173 0.60 19.04 -1.82
N MET A 174 1.06 20.26 -2.07
CA MET A 174 1.55 21.14 -1.01
C MET A 174 0.86 22.50 -1.08
N ARG A 175 0.41 22.98 0.09
CA ARG A 175 -0.17 24.30 0.27
C ARG A 175 0.94 25.36 0.26
N ARG A 176 0.85 26.31 -0.66
CA ARG A 176 1.72 27.49 -0.77
C ARG A 176 0.89 28.75 -1.02
N ALA A 177 1.12 29.78 -0.22
CA ALA A 177 0.42 31.07 -0.30
C ALA A 177 -1.12 30.92 -0.41
N GLY A 178 -1.70 30.02 0.41
CA GLY A 178 -3.15 29.78 0.42
C GLY A 178 -3.68 28.86 -0.68
N SER A 179 -2.84 28.40 -1.63
CA SER A 179 -3.27 27.52 -2.73
C SER A 179 -2.58 26.16 -2.70
N TRP A 180 -3.29 25.10 -3.09
CA TRP A 180 -2.71 23.77 -3.26
C TRP A 180 -2.01 23.65 -4.61
N LYS A 181 -0.80 23.08 -4.62
CA LYS A 181 -0.05 22.79 -5.84
C LYS A 181 0.39 21.34 -5.84
N LEU A 182 0.20 20.65 -6.96
CA LEU A 182 0.77 19.32 -7.19
C LEU A 182 2.30 19.44 -7.23
N VAL A 183 3.00 18.69 -6.39
CA VAL A 183 4.47 18.70 -6.28
C VAL A 183 5.12 17.36 -6.63
N GLY A 184 4.34 16.28 -6.75
CA GLY A 184 4.88 14.99 -7.17
C GLY A 184 3.85 13.87 -7.25
N TYR A 185 4.37 12.70 -7.63
CA TYR A 185 3.66 11.43 -7.64
C TYR A 185 4.46 10.39 -6.86
N PHE A 186 3.76 9.52 -6.13
CA PHE A 186 4.32 8.35 -5.47
C PHE A 186 3.46 7.12 -5.76
N ALA A 187 3.99 5.94 -5.50
CA ALA A 187 3.24 4.70 -5.60
C ALA A 187 3.40 3.90 -4.30
N LEU A 188 2.39 3.08 -4.02
CA LEU A 188 2.38 2.14 -2.90
C LEU A 188 2.02 0.75 -3.41
N ARG A 189 2.58 -0.28 -2.77
CA ARG A 189 2.07 -1.65 -2.80
C ARG A 189 2.18 -2.26 -1.40
N PRO A 190 1.35 -3.24 -1.03
CA PRO A 190 1.49 -3.93 0.25
C PRO A 190 2.94 -4.38 0.44
N SER A 191 3.48 -4.12 1.62
CA SER A 191 4.72 -4.77 2.02
C SER A 191 4.43 -6.25 2.10
N ARG A 192 5.22 -7.07 1.40
CA ARG A 192 5.16 -8.52 1.62
C ARG A 192 5.40 -8.71 3.11
N PRO A 193 4.54 -9.45 3.85
CA PRO A 193 4.84 -9.72 5.25
C PRO A 193 6.26 -10.29 5.29
N ALA A 194 7.09 -9.79 6.22
CA ALA A 194 8.28 -10.52 6.61
C ALA A 194 7.78 -11.93 6.89
N VAL A 195 8.36 -12.92 6.21
CA VAL A 195 7.98 -14.33 6.36
C VAL A 195 7.84 -14.57 7.84
N SER A 196 6.59 -14.67 8.33
CA SER A 196 6.35 -15.30 9.62
C SER A 196 7.02 -16.66 9.46
N GLN A 197 7.92 -16.96 10.40
CA GLN A 197 8.79 -18.12 10.47
C GLN A 197 8.28 -19.26 9.59
N PRO A 198 9.12 -19.88 8.73
CA PRO A 198 8.66 -20.92 7.83
C PRO A 198 7.77 -21.85 8.63
N ASP A 199 6.51 -21.99 8.20
CA ASP A 199 5.66 -23.09 8.61
C ASP A 199 6.60 -24.28 8.66
N GLU A 200 6.80 -24.80 9.86
CA GLU A 200 7.58 -26.00 10.08
C GLU A 200 7.07 -26.96 9.02
N LEU A 201 7.92 -27.24 8.03
CA LEU A 201 7.64 -28.16 6.93
C LEU A 201 7.43 -29.49 7.65
N ARG A 202 6.18 -29.75 8.05
CA ARG A 202 5.71 -31.08 8.38
C ARG A 202 5.68 -31.81 7.06
N ILE A 203 6.86 -32.28 6.69
CA ILE A 203 7.00 -33.45 5.85
C ILE A 203 6.16 -34.52 6.57
N TRP A 204 5.01 -34.83 5.99
CA TRP A 204 4.29 -36.04 6.37
C TRP A 204 5.23 -37.20 5.99
N GLU A 205 5.97 -37.72 6.97
CA GLU A 205 6.60 -39.03 6.80
C GLU A 205 5.47 -40.05 6.62
N SER A 206 5.62 -40.91 5.62
CA SER A 206 4.64 -41.93 5.22
C SER A 206 4.46 -43.06 6.26
N GLY A 207 4.34 -42.73 7.55
CA GLY A 207 4.14 -43.66 8.66
C GLY A 207 2.77 -43.56 9.34
N ASP A 208 2.05 -42.44 9.20
CA ASP A 208 0.78 -42.20 9.93
C ASP A 208 -0.47 -42.59 9.12
N VAL A 209 -0.44 -43.74 8.45
CA VAL A 209 -1.69 -44.42 8.09
C VAL A 209 -2.11 -45.22 9.31
N ALA A 210 -3.01 -44.65 10.11
CA ALA A 210 -3.70 -45.38 11.14
C ALA A 210 -4.36 -46.62 10.52
N GLU A 211 -3.97 -47.79 11.04
CA GLU A 211 -4.55 -49.08 10.70
C GLU A 211 -6.08 -49.00 10.91
N GLU A 212 -6.83 -49.22 9.83
CA GLU A 212 -8.28 -49.21 9.83
C GLU A 212 -8.79 -50.28 10.82
N PRO A 213 -9.66 -49.96 11.79
CA PRO A 213 -10.13 -50.96 12.75
C PRO A 213 -10.99 -52.01 12.04
N GLN A 214 -10.53 -53.26 12.12
CA GLN A 214 -11.22 -54.44 11.59
C GLN A 214 -12.69 -54.49 12.06
N PRO A 215 -13.68 -54.63 11.16
CA PRO A 215 -15.08 -54.70 11.55
C PRO A 215 -15.38 -56.03 12.26
N ALA A 216 -15.98 -55.94 13.44
CA ALA A 216 -16.38 -57.08 14.27
C ALA A 216 -17.38 -58.02 13.53
N PRO A 217 -17.34 -59.33 13.79
CA PRO A 217 -18.19 -60.29 13.10
C PRO A 217 -19.68 -60.11 13.46
N ARG A 218 -20.51 -59.86 12.43
CA ARG A 218 -21.97 -59.74 12.57
C ARG A 218 -22.59 -61.09 12.96
N ARG A 219 -23.27 -61.10 14.12
CA ARG A 219 -24.19 -62.17 14.53
C ARG A 219 -25.31 -62.34 13.50
N ARG A 220 -25.50 -63.58 13.05
CA ARG A 220 -26.56 -64.04 12.15
C ARG A 220 -27.92 -63.93 12.86
N GLN A 221 -28.79 -63.02 12.44
CA GLN A 221 -30.21 -63.05 12.82
C GLN A 221 -31.03 -63.72 11.71
N SER A 222 -31.85 -64.68 12.15
CA SER A 222 -32.69 -65.57 11.37
C SER A 222 -33.86 -64.83 10.71
N ARG A 223 -34.00 -65.04 9.39
CA ARG A 223 -35.10 -64.59 8.55
C ARG A 223 -36.42 -65.23 9.02
N ARG A 224 -37.41 -64.42 9.41
CA ARG A 224 -38.84 -64.79 9.35
C ARG A 224 -39.40 -64.34 8.01
N SER A 225 -39.80 -65.29 7.18
CA SER A 225 -40.48 -65.08 5.91
C SER A 225 -41.96 -64.79 6.17
N ARG A 226 -42.47 -63.67 5.65
CA ARG A 226 -43.91 -63.40 5.50
C ARG A 226 -44.19 -63.27 4.02
N THR A 227 -44.85 -64.29 3.47
CA THR A 227 -45.35 -64.34 2.09
C THR A 227 -46.67 -63.59 2.01
N GLU A 228 -46.72 -62.55 1.19
CA GLU A 228 -47.97 -62.01 0.63
C GLU A 228 -48.15 -62.61 -0.77
N THR A 229 -49.32 -63.21 -1.00
CA THR A 229 -49.81 -63.62 -2.33
C THR A 229 -51.19 -63.01 -2.53
N GLY A 230 -51.36 -62.34 -3.67
CA GLY A 230 -52.66 -61.96 -4.23
C GLY A 230 -52.53 -60.76 -5.16
N PRO A 231 -52.82 -60.93 -6.46
CA PRO A 231 -54.05 -60.29 -6.93
C PRO A 231 -54.88 -61.18 -7.86
N ALA A 232 -56.20 -61.20 -7.59
CA ALA A 232 -57.36 -61.27 -8.49
C ALA A 232 -58.57 -61.73 -7.68
#